data_AF-A0A5F0LRD8-F1
#
_entry.id   AF-A0A5F0LRD8-F1
#
_cell.length_a   1.000
_cell.length_b   1.000
_cell.length_c   1.000
_cell.angle_alpha   90.00
_cell.angle_beta   90.00
_cell.angle_gamma   90.00
#
_symmetry.space_group_name_H-M   'P 1'
#
loop_
_entity.id
_entity.type
_entity.pdbx_description
1 polymer ?
#
loop_
_entity_poly.entity_id
_entity_poly.type
_entity_poly.pdbx_seq_one_letter_code
_entity_poly.pdbx_strand_id
1 'polypeptide(L)'
;APILFQYAASGFRDFTRIAGSSPEMWRDISLANRAALLHELDAYLVQLIRMRKMLVERDSDGLEKIYANAQQARHNWTAAIETAERQNKEGGD
;
A
#
# COMPACT_ATOMS: atom_id res chain seq x y z
N ALA A 1 16.47 -6.06 -19.48
CA ALA A 1 16.70 -6.92 -18.30
C ALA A 1 15.63 -8.02 -18.31
N PRO A 2 15.97 -9.29 -18.03
CA PRO A 2 14.98 -10.35 -17.94
C PRO A 2 14.02 -10.07 -16.76
N ILE A 3 12.73 -10.31 -16.97
CA ILE A 3 11.71 -10.04 -15.95
C ILE A 3 11.73 -11.19 -14.94
N LEU A 4 12.04 -10.89 -13.68
CA LEU A 4 12.34 -11.85 -12.62
C LEU A 4 11.09 -12.50 -11.97
N PHE A 5 10.00 -12.67 -12.72
CA PHE A 5 8.71 -13.14 -12.18
C PHE A 5 8.78 -14.54 -11.53
N GLN A 6 9.77 -15.35 -11.87
CA GLN A 6 10.01 -16.64 -11.22
C GLN A 6 10.36 -16.54 -9.73
N TYR A 7 10.75 -15.37 -9.23
CA TYR A 7 10.95 -15.11 -7.79
C TYR A 7 9.78 -14.38 -7.12
N ALA A 8 8.73 -14.07 -7.88
CA ALA A 8 7.54 -13.44 -7.35
C ALA A 8 6.73 -14.45 -6.51
N ALA A 9 6.82 -14.33 -5.19
CA ALA A 9 5.95 -15.04 -4.27
C ALA A 9 4.50 -14.51 -4.34
N SER A 10 3.57 -15.17 -3.65
CA SER A 10 2.15 -14.81 -3.58
C SER A 10 1.92 -13.32 -3.27
N GLY A 11 2.71 -12.74 -2.37
CA GLY A 11 2.62 -11.31 -2.03
C GLY A 11 2.79 -10.39 -3.24
N PHE A 12 3.77 -10.64 -4.12
CA PHE A 12 3.98 -9.81 -5.31
C PHE A 12 2.78 -9.89 -6.28
N ARG A 13 2.22 -11.09 -6.47
CA ARG A 13 1.02 -11.30 -7.30
C ARG A 13 -0.16 -10.46 -6.79
N ASP A 14 -0.38 -10.43 -5.48
CA ASP A 14 -1.48 -9.67 -4.88
C ASP A 14 -1.29 -8.15 -5.04
N PHE A 15 -0.07 -7.64 -4.85
CA PHE A 15 0.25 -6.23 -5.08
C PHE A 15 0.04 -5.81 -6.54
N THR A 16 0.35 -6.68 -7.50
CA THR A 16 0.26 -6.35 -8.93
C THR A 16 -1.07 -6.72 -9.57
N ARG A 17 -2.03 -7.28 -8.84
CA ARG A 17 -3.30 -7.77 -9.39
C ARG A 17 -4.06 -6.71 -10.20
N ILE A 18 -4.04 -5.46 -9.75
CA ILE A 18 -4.74 -4.35 -10.42
C ILE A 18 -4.12 -3.98 -11.78
N ALA A 19 -2.83 -4.28 -11.99
CA ALA A 19 -2.11 -3.97 -13.22
C ALA A 19 -2.51 -4.83 -14.43
N GLY A 20 -3.29 -5.90 -14.21
CA GLY A 20 -3.88 -6.70 -15.30
C GLY A 20 -5.14 -6.09 -15.93
N SER A 21 -5.56 -4.90 -15.49
CA SER A 21 -6.76 -4.20 -16.00
C SER A 21 -6.47 -3.38 -17.26
N SER A 22 -7.51 -2.77 -17.86
CA SER A 22 -7.39 -1.95 -19.07
C SER A 22 -6.43 -0.77 -18.91
N PRO A 23 -5.37 -0.67 -19.74
CA PRO A 23 -4.43 0.46 -19.69
C PRO A 23 -5.10 1.81 -20.02
N GLU A 24 -6.04 1.85 -20.95
CA GLU A 24 -6.71 3.09 -21.37
C GLU A 24 -7.57 3.66 -20.24
N MET A 25 -8.28 2.78 -19.53
CA MET A 25 -9.10 3.17 -18.38
C MET A 25 -8.22 3.77 -17.26
N TRP A 26 -7.10 3.14 -16.95
CA TRP A 26 -6.18 3.65 -15.93
C TRP A 26 -5.51 4.96 -16.32
N ARG A 27 -5.18 5.16 -17.60
CA ARG A 27 -4.72 6.46 -18.12
C ARG A 27 -5.76 7.54 -17.83
N ASP A 28 -7.02 7.30 -18.21
CA ASP A 28 -8.07 8.31 -18.11
C ASP A 28 -8.40 8.62 -16.64
N ILE A 29 -8.50 7.61 -15.77
CA ILE A 29 -8.65 7.78 -14.31
C ILE A 29 -7.48 8.60 -13.76
N SER A 30 -6.25 8.29 -14.16
CA SER A 30 -5.06 8.97 -13.64
C SER A 30 -5.00 10.43 -14.06
N LEU A 31 -5.35 10.75 -15.31
CA LEU A 31 -5.39 12.12 -15.80
C LEU A 31 -6.53 12.91 -15.15
N ALA A 32 -7.70 12.29 -14.96
CA ALA A 32 -8.82 12.91 -14.27
C ALA A 32 -8.50 13.22 -12.79
N ASN A 33 -7.71 12.38 -12.12
CA ASN A 33 -7.34 12.55 -10.71
C ASN A 33 -5.88 13.04 -10.49
N ARG A 34 -5.29 13.70 -11.50
CA ARG A 34 -3.86 14.02 -11.54
C ARG A 34 -3.35 14.76 -10.31
N ALA A 35 -4.09 15.75 -9.81
CA ALA A 35 -3.63 16.59 -8.70
C ALA A 35 -3.49 15.79 -7.39
N ALA A 36 -4.49 14.97 -7.06
CA ALA A 36 -4.44 14.11 -5.88
C ALA A 36 -3.35 13.04 -6.03
N LEU A 37 -3.21 12.44 -7.22
CA LEU A 37 -2.15 11.47 -7.48
C LEU A 37 -0.75 12.06 -7.30
N LEU A 38 -0.51 13.28 -7.78
CA LEU A 38 0.78 13.95 -7.58
C LEU A 38 1.07 14.19 -6.10
N HIS A 39 0.08 14.67 -5.34
CA HIS A 39 0.20 14.85 -3.90
C HIS A 39 0.57 13.54 -3.19
N GLU A 40 -0.14 12.47 -3.48
CA GLU A 40 0.11 11.16 -2.87
C GLU A 40 1.48 10.57 -3.30
N LEU A 41 1.87 10.76 -4.56
CA LEU A 41 3.18 10.33 -5.05
C LEU A 41 4.32 11.06 -4.32
N ASP A 42 4.21 12.38 -4.13
CA ASP A 42 5.21 13.16 -3.42
C ASP A 42 5.32 12.73 -1.96
N ALA A 43 4.19 12.55 -1.28
CA ALA A 43 4.14 12.04 0.08
C ALA A 43 4.78 10.64 0.19
N TYR A 44 4.51 9.76 -0.78
CA TYR A 44 5.11 8.43 -0.83
C TYR A 44 6.62 8.47 -1.04
N LEU A 45 7.11 9.32 -1.94
CA LEU A 45 8.54 9.52 -2.21
C LEU A 45 9.29 9.97 -0.95
N VAL A 46 8.72 10.88 -0.16
CA VAL A 46 9.30 11.31 1.12
C VAL A 46 9.52 10.13 2.06
N GLN A 47 8.55 9.20 2.16
CA GLN A 47 8.69 8.02 3.00
C GLN A 47 9.77 7.05 2.47
N LEU A 48 9.84 6.84 1.16
CA LEU A 48 10.88 6.00 0.55
C LEU A 48 12.28 6.56 0.79
N ILE A 49 12.46 7.87 0.65
CA ILE A 49 13.75 8.53 0.90
C ILE A 49 14.15 8.35 2.36
N ARG A 50 13.21 8.48 3.29
CA ARG A 50 13.45 8.24 4.73
C ARG A 50 13.88 6.81 5.01
N MET A 51 13.17 5.82 4.45
CA MET A 51 13.49 4.41 4.64
C MET A 51 14.86 4.05 4.03
N ARG A 52 15.18 4.59 2.85
CA ARG A 52 16.51 4.46 2.23
C ARG A 52 17.60 5.01 3.15
N LYS A 53 17.39 6.18 3.75
CA LYS A 53 18.35 6.78 4.67
C LYS A 53 18.62 5.86 5.87
N MET A 54 17.56 5.34 6.50
CA MET A 54 17.69 4.38 7.61
C MET A 54 18.51 3.14 7.24
N LEU A 55 18.31 2.59 6.04
CA LEU A 55 19.09 1.46 5.54
C LEU A 55 20.57 1.81 5.36
N VAL A 56 20.88 2.99 4.79
CA VAL A 56 22.27 3.47 4.61
C VAL A 56 22.96 3.66 5.96
N GLU A 57 22.24 4.22 6.93
CA GLU A 57 22.74 4.51 8.28
C GLU A 57 22.74 3.29 9.21
N ARG A 58 22.17 2.16 8.76
CA ARG A 58 21.95 0.94 9.56
C ARG A 58 21.12 1.22 10.83
N ASP A 59 20.15 2.13 10.72
CA ASP A 59 19.25 2.52 11.79
C ASP A 59 18.19 1.43 12.05
N SER A 60 18.56 0.43 12.86
CA SER A 60 17.70 -0.70 13.22
C SER A 60 16.43 -0.24 13.96
N ASP A 61 16.57 0.67 14.92
CA ASP A 61 15.46 1.16 15.74
C ASP A 61 14.46 1.96 14.89
N GLY A 62 14.94 2.76 13.94
CA GLY A 62 14.11 3.50 13.00
C GLY A 62 13.30 2.57 12.09
N LEU A 63 13.94 1.52 11.58
CA LEU A 63 13.26 0.51 10.74
C LEU A 63 12.21 -0.25 11.55
N GLU A 64 12.54 -0.70 12.77
CA GLU A 64 11.59 -1.38 13.65
C GLU A 64 10.35 -0.52 13.91
N LYS A 65 10.52 0.77 14.20
CA LYS A 65 9.40 1.71 14.39
C LYS A 65 8.52 1.84 13.16
N ILE A 66 9.10 1.91 11.95
CA ILE A 66 8.32 1.96 10.70
C ILE A 66 7.48 0.68 10.54
N TYR A 67 8.09 -0.49 10.76
CA TYR A 67 7.38 -1.75 10.61
C TYR A 67 6.31 -1.97 11.68
N ALA A 68 6.58 -1.61 12.94
CA ALA A 68 5.60 -1.66 14.01
C ALA A 68 4.40 -0.75 13.72
N ASN A 69 4.64 0.46 13.20
CA ASN A 69 3.57 1.36 12.78
C ASN A 69 2.73 0.77 11.63
N ALA A 70 3.38 0.17 10.62
CA ALA A 70 2.67 -0.49 9.52
C ALA A 70 1.82 -1.68 10.00
N GLN A 71 2.34 -2.48 10.93
CA GLN A 71 1.61 -3.58 11.55
C GLN A 71 0.39 -3.06 12.32
N GLN A 72 0.56 -2.02 13.13
CA GLN A 72 -0.55 -1.45 13.90
C GLN A 72 -1.63 -0.87 12.98
N ALA A 73 -1.25 -0.16 11.92
CA ALA A 73 -2.19 0.34 10.92
C ALA A 73 -3.00 -0.80 10.27
N ARG A 74 -2.35 -1.93 9.97
CA ARG A 74 -3.01 -3.12 9.44
C ARG A 74 -4.00 -3.72 10.45
N HIS A 75 -3.60 -3.88 11.71
CA HIS A 75 -4.49 -4.41 12.75
C HIS A 75 -5.73 -3.52 12.93
N ASN A 76 -5.54 -2.20 12.96
CA ASN A 76 -6.63 -1.23 13.09
C ASN A 76 -7.62 -1.33 11.92
N TRP A 77 -7.10 -1.45 10.68
CA TRP A 77 -7.93 -1.60 9.50
C TRP A 77 -8.77 -2.89 9.52
N THR A 78 -8.16 -4.02 9.89
CA THR A 78 -8.89 -5.29 10.03
C THR A 78 -9.99 -5.19 11.08
N ALA A 79 -9.69 -4.63 12.26
CA ALA A 79 -10.66 -4.45 13.33
C ALA A 79 -11.83 -3.53 12.92
N ALA A 80 -11.55 -2.47 12.16
CA ALA A 80 -12.58 -1.57 11.62
C ALA A 80 -13.52 -2.30 10.65
N ILE A 81 -12.97 -3.15 9.76
CA ILE A 81 -13.78 -3.97 8.85
C ILE A 81 -14.67 -4.94 9.61
N GLU A 82 -14.10 -5.70 10.56
CA GLU A 82 -14.88 -6.66 11.35
C GLU A 82 -16.01 -5.98 12.14
N THR A 83 -15.77 -4.78 12.65
CA THR A 83 -16.77 -3.99 13.36
C THR A 83 -17.91 -3.56 12.44
N ALA A 84 -17.58 -3.05 11.25
CA ALA A 84 -18.57 -2.66 10.24
C ALA A 84 -19.42 -3.85 9.77
N GLU A 85 -18.81 -5.03 9.61
CA GLU A 85 -19.52 -6.25 9.21
C GLU A 85 -20.48 -6.76 10.30
N ARG A 86 -20.13 -6.64 11.59
CA ARG A 86 -21.02 -7.00 12.70
C ARG A 86 -22.25 -6.08 12.77
N GLN A 87 -22.05 -4.77 12.63
CA GLN A 87 -23.13 -3.78 12.63
C GLN A 87 -24.13 -4.02 11.49
N ASN A 88 -23.65 -4.39 10.29
CA ASN A 88 -24.52 -4.72 9.16
C ASN A 88 -25.33 -6.02 9.35
N LYS A 89 -24.87 -6.96 10.19
CA LYS A 89 -25.61 -8.19 10.50
C LYS A 89 -26.66 -7.99 11.60
N GLU A 90 -26.46 -7.03 12.50
CA GLU A 90 -27.37 -6.75 13.62
C GLU A 90 -28.46 -5.71 13.28
N GLY A 91 -28.23 -4.84 12.28
CA GLY A 91 -29.20 -3.84 11.82
C GLY A 91 -30.11 -4.27 10.67
N GLY A 92 -30.17 -5.58 10.37
CA GLY A 92 -30.94 -6.15 9.26
C GLY A 92 -32.31 -6.76 9.63
N ASP A 93 -32.73 -6.65 10.90
CA ASP A 93 -34.06 -7.04 11.40
C ASP A 93 -35.01 -5.85 11.50
#